data_AF-A0A6V7I7E7-F1
#
_entry.id   AF-A0A6V7I7E7-F1
#
_cell.length_a   1.000
_cell.length_b   1.000
_cell.length_c   1.000
_cell.angle_alpha   90.00
_cell.angle_beta   90.00
_cell.angle_gamma   90.00
#
_symmetry.space_group_name_H-M   'P 1'
#
loop_
_entity.id
_entity.type
_entity.pdbx_description
1 polymer ?
#
loop_
_entity_poly.entity_id
_entity_poly.type
_entity_poly.pdbx_seq_one_letter_code
_entity_poly.pdbx_strand_id
1 'polypeptide(L)' 'ITFHEGNEWREMRSWLVRSLRDLGWGRVEMSDKIRDELELILEKLKLHDGQPLTLRPIVAPAVINVIWRLATGKRIDDEE' A
#
# COMPACT_ATOMS: atom_id res chain seq x y z
N ILE A 1 -4.72 -9.53 14.67
CA ILE A 1 -5.92 -8.67 14.78
C ILE A 1 -7.20 -9.44 14.47
N THR A 2 -7.19 -10.41 13.55
CA THR A 2 -8.38 -11.19 13.15
C THR A 2 -8.81 -12.28 14.14
N PHE A 3 -8.03 -12.58 15.19
CA PHE A 3 -8.29 -13.70 16.12
C PHE A 3 -8.47 -13.30 17.59
N HIS A 4 -8.54 -12.01 17.91
CA HIS A 4 -8.86 -11.54 19.27
C HIS A 4 -10.31 -11.05 19.32
N GLU A 5 -11.01 -11.36 20.40
CA GLU A 5 -12.39 -10.91 20.65
C GLU A 5 -12.44 -10.02 21.91
N GLY A 6 -13.51 -9.24 22.06
CA GLY A 6 -13.75 -8.43 23.26
C GLY A 6 -12.92 -7.14 23.35
N ASN A 7 -12.63 -6.71 24.58
CA ASN A 7 -12.01 -5.40 24.85
C ASN A 7 -10.58 -5.29 24.30
N GLU A 8 -9.79 -6.36 24.34
CA GLU A 8 -8.41 -6.37 23.83
C GLU A 8 -8.36 -6.06 22.33
N TRP A 9 -9.28 -6.63 21.55
CA TRP A 9 -9.39 -6.32 20.12
C TRP A 9 -9.72 -4.85 19.89
N ARG A 10 -10.63 -4.28 20.69
CA ARG A 10 -11.05 -2.88 20.57
C ARG A 10 -9.88 -1.94 20.88
N GLU A 11 -9.11 -2.24 21.91
CA GLU A 11 -7.91 -1.47 22.26
C GLU A 11 -6.85 -1.56 21.18
N MET A 12 -6.51 -2.78 20.73
CA MET A 12 -5.51 -2.98 19.68
C MET A 12 -5.90 -2.32 18.36
N ARG A 13 -7.18 -2.39 17.97
CA ARG A 13 -7.69 -1.68 16.78
C ARG A 13 -7.57 -0.17 16.93
N SER A 14 -7.95 0.37 18.08
CA SER A 14 -7.89 1.83 18.34
C SER A 14 -6.46 2.33 18.39
N TRP A 15 -5.54 1.54 18.95
CA TRP A 15 -4.11 1.83 18.93
C TRP A 15 -3.58 1.83 17.49
N LEU A 16 -3.83 0.76 16.72
CA LEU A 16 -3.34 0.65 15.35
C LEU A 16 -3.82 1.80 14.46
N VAL A 17 -5.11 2.15 14.52
CA VAL A 17 -5.68 3.23 13.69
C VAL A 17 -5.02 4.58 14.01
N ARG A 18 -4.70 4.83 15.29
CA ARG A 18 -3.97 6.04 15.70
C ARG A 18 -2.54 6.01 15.15
N SER A 19 -1.80 4.94 15.37
CA SER A 19 -0.44 4.78 14.87
C SER A 19 -0.37 4.94 13.34
N LEU A 20 -1.29 4.33 12.59
CA LEU A 20 -1.37 4.50 11.14
C LEU A 20 -1.61 5.95 10.74
N ARG A 21 -2.52 6.66 11.41
CA ARG A 21 -2.79 8.08 11.13
C ARG A 21 -1.59 8.97 11.42
N ASP A 22 -0.78 8.62 12.41
CA ASP A 22 0.46 9.33 12.74
C ASP A 22 1.56 9.06 11.72
N LEU A 23 1.58 7.87 11.11
CA LEU A 23 2.44 7.52 9.97
C LEU A 23 1.99 8.17 8.64
N GLY A 24 0.88 8.90 8.61
CA GLY A 24 0.37 9.56 7.41
C GLY A 24 -0.73 8.77 6.67
N TRP A 25 -1.30 7.72 7.27
CA TRP A 25 -2.47 7.03 6.71
C TRP A 25 -3.64 8.01 6.54
N GLY A 26 -4.21 8.02 5.33
CA GLY A 26 -5.34 8.90 4.99
C GLY A 26 -4.99 10.39 4.95
N ARG A 27 -3.70 10.73 4.88
CA ARG A 27 -3.18 12.08 4.67
C ARG A 27 -2.50 12.19 3.30
N VAL A 28 -1.99 13.38 2.97
CA VAL A 28 -1.33 13.69 1.69
C VAL A 28 -0.15 12.76 1.45
N GLU A 29 0.59 12.39 2.50
CA GLU A 29 1.74 11.50 2.44
C GLU A 29 1.39 10.11 1.88
N MET A 30 0.19 9.59 2.18
CA MET A 30 -0.29 8.34 1.60
C MET A 30 -0.68 8.53 0.13
N SER A 31 -1.31 9.65 -0.22
CA SER A 31 -1.66 9.97 -1.61
C SER A 31 -0.44 10.11 -2.50
N ASP A 32 0.65 10.69 -1.99
CA ASP A 32 1.92 10.80 -2.72
C ASP A 32 2.52 9.42 -2.99
N LYS A 33 2.54 8.53 -1.99
CA LYS A 33 2.99 7.13 -2.18
C LYS A 33 2.14 6.35 -3.19
N ILE A 34 0.83 6.58 -3.20
CA ILE A 34 -0.08 5.98 -4.18
C ILE A 34 0.22 6.53 -5.58
N ARG A 35 0.48 7.83 -5.70
CA ARG A 35 0.86 8.47 -6.96
C ARG A 35 2.15 7.88 -7.51
N ASP A 36 3.19 7.73 -6.68
CA ASP A 36 4.46 7.13 -7.09
C ASP A 36 4.26 5.72 -7.68
N GLU A 37 3.46 4.87 -7.02
CA GLU A 37 3.18 3.52 -7.53
C GLU A 37 2.29 3.55 -8.79
N LEU A 38 1.35 4.50 -8.89
CA LEU A 38 0.54 4.68 -10.10
C LEU A 38 1.38 5.07 -11.31
N GLU A 39 2.41 5.90 -11.15
CA GLU A 39 3.33 6.25 -12.22
C GLU A 39 4.04 5.00 -12.78
N LEU A 40 4.52 4.12 -11.89
CA LEU A 40 5.12 2.83 -12.28
C LEU A 40 4.12 1.91 -12.99
N ILE A 41 2.86 1.87 -12.54
CA ILE A 41 1.81 1.11 -13.21
C ILE A 41 1.58 1.65 -14.61
N LEU A 42 1.48 2.98 -14.78
CA LEU A 42 1.27 3.61 -16.08
C LEU A 42 2.41 3.36 -17.05
N GLU A 43 3.66 3.33 -16.57
CA GLU A 43 4.82 2.95 -17.37
C GLU A 43 4.72 1.50 -17.88
N LYS A 44 4.38 0.55 -16.99
CA LYS A 44 4.16 -0.85 -17.37
C LYS A 44 3.02 -1.01 -18.37
N LEU A 45 1.95 -0.23 -18.24
CA LEU A 45 0.82 -0.22 -19.18
C LEU A 45 1.23 0.31 -20.57
N LYS A 46 2.03 1.38 -20.63
CA LYS A 46 2.54 1.93 -21.89
C LYS A 46 3.46 0.93 -22.61
N LEU A 47 4.28 0.18 -21.87
CA LEU A 47 5.17 -0.83 -22.44
C LEU A 47 4.41 -2.00 -23.07
N HIS A 48 3.18 -2.27 -22.59
CA HIS A 48 2.35 -3.35 -23.10
C HIS A 48 1.69 -3.05 -24.47
N ASP A 49 1.87 -1.84 -25.02
CA ASP A 49 1.51 -1.41 -26.39
C ASP A 49 0.11 -1.88 -26.87
N GLY A 50 -0.89 -1.69 -26.03
CA GLY A 50 -2.29 -2.01 -26.34
C GLY A 50 -2.64 -3.51 -26.32
N GLN A 51 -1.70 -4.39 -25.95
CA GLN A 51 -1.95 -5.81 -25.81
C GLN A 51 -2.83 -6.12 -24.58
N PRO A 52 -3.68 -7.17 -24.65
CA PRO A 52 -4.42 -7.64 -23.49
C PRO A 52 -3.49 -7.93 -22.31
N LEU A 53 -3.86 -7.43 -21.14
CA LEU A 53 -3.04 -7.50 -19.94
C LEU A 53 -3.91 -7.81 -18.72
N THR A 54 -3.41 -8.68 -17.85
CA THR A 54 -4.00 -8.92 -16.55
C THR A 54 -3.49 -7.86 -15.57
N LEU A 55 -4.40 -7.09 -14.96
CA LEU A 55 -4.01 -6.01 -14.03
C LEU A 55 -3.56 -6.51 -12.65
N ARG A 56 -4.07 -7.67 -12.22
CA ARG A 56 -3.77 -8.25 -10.90
C ARG A 56 -2.26 -8.34 -10.57
N PRO A 57 -1.38 -8.89 -11.43
CA PRO A 57 0.06 -8.95 -11.15
C PRO A 57 0.76 -7.58 -11.09
N ILE A 58 0.11 -6.52 -11.55
CA ILE A 58 0.67 -5.16 -11.55
C ILE A 58 0.18 -4.37 -10.34
N VAL A 59 -1.13 -4.46 -10.05
CA VAL A 59 -1.77 -3.69 -8.97
C VAL A 59 -1.50 -4.31 -7.60
N ALA A 60 -1.47 -5.64 -7.47
CA ALA A 60 -1.28 -6.27 -6.16
C ALA A 60 0.07 -5.92 -5.51
N PRO A 61 1.21 -5.95 -6.22
CA PRO A 61 2.49 -5.48 -5.67
C PRO A 61 2.47 -3.99 -5.32
N ALA A 62 1.88 -3.15 -6.17
CA ALA A 62 1.76 -1.71 -5.90
C ALA A 62 1.03 -1.40 -4.59
N VAL A 63 -0.07 -2.10 -4.31
CA VAL A 63 -0.81 -1.97 -3.04
C VAL A 63 0.07 -2.36 -1.85
N ILE A 64 0.80 -3.46 -1.96
CA ILE A 64 1.72 -3.92 -0.91
C ILE A 64 2.83 -2.88 -0.69
N ASN A 65 3.40 -2.33 -1.76
CA ASN A 65 4.45 -1.32 -1.71
C ASN A 65 3.99 -0.05 -1.01
N VAL A 66 2.77 0.43 -1.28
CA VAL A 66 2.21 1.59 -0.55
C VAL A 66 2.12 1.30 0.95
N ILE A 67 1.57 0.16 1.34
CA ILE A 67 1.41 -0.22 2.75
C ILE A 67 2.78 -0.39 3.41
N TRP A 68 3.73 -1.03 2.72
CA TRP A 68 5.07 -1.26 3.22
C TRP A 68 5.84 0.05 3.41
N ARG A 69 5.80 0.95 2.42
CA ARG A 69 6.41 2.29 2.53
C ARG A 69 5.80 3.11 3.64
N LEU A 70 4.50 2.95 3.90
CA LEU A 70 3.82 3.64 5.00
C LEU A 70 4.23 3.06 6.37
N ALA A 71 4.36 1.73 6.48
CA ALA A 71 4.70 1.07 7.73
C ALA A 71 6.20 1.15 8.09
N THR A 72 7.08 1.07 7.10
CA THR A 72 8.53 0.95 7.29
C THR A 72 9.33 2.19 6.90
N GLY A 73 8.71 3.11 6.15
CA GLY A 73 9.40 4.24 5.54
C GLY A 73 10.31 3.86 4.36
N LYS A 74 10.42 2.57 3.99
CA LYS A 74 11.28 2.07 2.92
C LYS A 74 10.46 1.53 1.76
N ARG A 75 10.99 1.60 0.54
CA ARG A 75 10.43 0.91 -0.63
C ARG A 75 10.90 -0.55 -0.62
N ILE A 76 10.05 -1.47 -1.06
CA ILE A 76 10.49 -2.82 -1.46
C ILE A 76 11.03 -2.65 -2.87
N ASP A 77 12.33 -2.83 -3.05
CA ASP A 77 12.93 -2.78 -4.37
C ASP A 77 12.48 -4.02 -5.17
N ASP A 78 12.17 -3.81 -6.45
CA ASP A 78 11.71 -4.88 -7.35
C ASP A 78 12.88 -5.81 -7.79
N GLU A 79 13.92 -5.93 -6.97
CA GLU A 79 15.06 -6.84 -7.14
C GLU A 79 15.00 -7.97 -6.10
N GLU A 80 14.13 -8.95 -6.36
CA GLU A 80 14.37 -10.38 -6.13
C GLU A 80 13.46 -11.23 -7.05
#